data_AF-A0A095ZZF3-F1
#
_entry.id   AF-A0A095ZZF3-F1
#
_cell.length_a   1.000
_cell.length_b   1.000
_cell.length_c   1.000
_cell.angle_alpha   90.00
_cell.angle_beta   90.00
_cell.angle_gamma   90.00
#
_symmetry.space_group_name_H-M   'P 1'
#
loop_
_entity.id
_entity.type
_entity.pdbx_description
1 polymer ?
#
loop_
_entity_poly.entity_id
_entity_poly.type
_entity_poly.pdbx_seq_one_letter_code
_entity_poly.pdbx_strand_id
1 'polypeptide(L)'
;LVISPAFVYEIVVRSDLVTNFLLVASILIFFYIKKIRLSSHFWMIAATSGLLLSTRFTAVIPLSMYYFYEWYKLPLMRKLLFPIVVIGIFLLTFLPFVLWDIDDLFFFKYNPFMLQSRQIQSADFILFIPLFIYLAYSWRHHESIKICYLKLMKNISYFLIVLIMVTFMHNMVLSGNYLIFSSTYDITYFNMALPYLVMGISISSR
;
A
#
# COMPACT_ATOMS: atom_id res chain seq x y z
N LEU A 1 -8.54 -27.45 -19.69
CA LEU A 1 -7.63 -26.38 -19.20
C LEU A 1 -8.40 -25.28 -18.48
N VAL A 2 -9.39 -24.63 -19.11
CA VAL A 2 -10.16 -23.50 -18.50
C VAL A 2 -10.98 -23.89 -17.24
N ILE A 3 -11.39 -25.15 -17.09
CA ILE A 3 -12.15 -25.66 -15.92
C ILE A 3 -11.23 -26.41 -14.94
N SER A 4 -9.91 -26.45 -15.19
CA SER A 4 -9.03 -27.16 -14.25
C SER A 4 -9.11 -26.46 -12.88
N PRO A 5 -9.29 -27.20 -11.78
CA PRO A 5 -9.34 -26.60 -10.44
C PRO A 5 -8.11 -25.76 -10.15
N ALA A 6 -6.94 -26.15 -10.70
CA ALA A 6 -5.70 -25.38 -10.60
C ALA A 6 -5.76 -24.05 -11.37
N PHE A 7 -6.35 -24.03 -12.57
CA PHE A 7 -6.49 -22.81 -13.38
C PHE A 7 -7.55 -21.86 -12.80
N VAL A 8 -8.66 -22.40 -12.31
CA VAL A 8 -9.70 -21.62 -11.62
C VAL A 8 -9.17 -21.08 -10.30
N TYR A 9 -8.42 -21.89 -9.53
CA TYR A 9 -7.72 -21.42 -8.33
C TYR A 9 -6.71 -20.32 -8.66
N GLU A 10 -5.93 -20.48 -9.72
CA GLU A 10 -4.97 -19.46 -10.16
C GLU A 10 -5.66 -18.16 -10.58
N ILE A 11 -6.83 -18.19 -11.22
CA ILE A 11 -7.56 -16.96 -11.59
C ILE A 11 -8.28 -16.33 -10.40
N VAL A 12 -8.89 -17.14 -9.54
CA VAL A 12 -9.76 -16.67 -8.45
C VAL A 12 -8.96 -16.29 -7.20
N VAL A 13 -7.87 -17.00 -6.93
CA VAL A 13 -7.09 -16.87 -5.68
C VAL A 13 -5.82 -16.06 -5.87
N ARG A 14 -5.24 -16.01 -7.09
CA ARG A 14 -4.08 -15.15 -7.36
C ARG A 14 -4.52 -13.70 -7.41
N SER A 15 -4.45 -13.01 -6.28
CA SER A 15 -4.63 -11.56 -6.27
C SER A 15 -3.47 -10.93 -7.03
N ASP A 16 -3.72 -10.48 -8.25
CA ASP A 16 -2.72 -9.71 -8.99
C ASP A 16 -2.43 -8.40 -8.25
N LEU A 17 -1.17 -7.98 -8.40
CA LEU A 17 -0.67 -6.77 -7.78
C LEU A 17 -1.57 -5.56 -8.10
N VAL A 18 -1.98 -5.44 -9.36
CA VAL A 18 -2.83 -4.34 -9.85
C VAL A 18 -4.21 -4.35 -9.19
N THR A 19 -4.81 -5.54 -9.03
CA THR A 19 -6.14 -5.70 -8.43
C THR A 19 -6.17 -5.21 -6.97
N ASN A 20 -5.10 -5.44 -6.20
CA ASN A 20 -4.98 -4.90 -4.85
C ASN A 20 -4.95 -3.36 -4.81
N PHE A 21 -4.18 -2.74 -5.70
CA PHE A 21 -4.09 -1.27 -5.74
C PHE A 21 -5.35 -0.63 -6.33
N LEU A 22 -6.05 -1.31 -7.23
CA LEU A 22 -7.40 -0.92 -7.66
C LEU A 22 -8.38 -0.97 -6.49
N LEU A 23 -8.38 -2.03 -5.69
CA LEU A 23 -9.21 -2.14 -4.48
C LEU A 23 -8.95 -0.97 -3.52
N VAL A 24 -7.68 -0.67 -3.22
CA VAL A 24 -7.31 0.47 -2.36
C VAL A 24 -7.80 1.78 -2.96
N ALA A 25 -7.65 1.98 -4.27
CA ALA A 25 -8.16 3.18 -4.95
C ALA A 25 -9.69 3.28 -4.86
N SER A 26 -10.42 2.18 -5.01
CA SER A 26 -11.88 2.13 -4.80
C SER A 26 -12.28 2.48 -3.37
N ILE A 27 -11.55 1.99 -2.35
CA ILE A 27 -11.76 2.34 -0.95
C ILE A 27 -11.54 3.85 -0.73
N LEU A 28 -10.48 4.42 -1.30
CA LEU A 28 -10.22 5.86 -1.21
C LEU A 28 -11.33 6.70 -1.85
N ILE A 29 -11.83 6.29 -3.03
CA ILE A 29 -12.98 6.94 -3.67
C ILE A 29 -14.21 6.86 -2.75
N PHE A 30 -14.49 5.68 -2.19
CA PHE A 30 -15.63 5.48 -1.30
C PHE A 30 -15.54 6.38 -0.05
N PHE A 31 -14.37 6.43 0.60
CA PHE A 31 -14.12 7.28 1.75
C PHE A 31 -14.24 8.77 1.42
N TYR A 32 -13.78 9.16 0.23
CA TYR A 32 -13.92 10.52 -0.28
C TYR A 32 -15.39 10.91 -0.51
N ILE A 33 -16.16 10.08 -1.23
CA ILE A 33 -17.59 10.34 -1.53
C ILE A 33 -18.41 10.41 -0.25
N LYS A 34 -18.18 9.48 0.69
CA LYS A 34 -18.90 9.42 1.97
C LYS A 34 -18.36 10.39 3.02
N LYS A 35 -17.30 11.15 2.72
CA LYS A 35 -16.64 12.11 3.61
C LYS A 35 -16.29 11.50 4.97
N ILE A 36 -15.75 10.28 4.95
CA ILE A 36 -15.42 9.52 6.16
C ILE A 36 -14.19 10.12 6.81
N ARG A 37 -14.36 10.66 8.03
CA ARG A 37 -13.29 11.26 8.83
C ARG A 37 -12.67 10.24 9.79
N LEU A 38 -11.37 10.38 10.04
CA LEU A 38 -10.62 9.54 10.98
C LEU A 38 -11.13 9.67 12.41
N SER A 39 -11.61 10.86 12.80
CA SER A 39 -12.10 11.10 14.15
C SER A 39 -13.44 10.43 14.46
N SER A 40 -14.30 10.26 13.46
CA SER A 40 -15.63 9.67 13.62
C SER A 40 -15.64 8.16 13.36
N HIS A 41 -14.84 7.68 12.40
CA HIS A 41 -14.81 6.27 12.00
C HIS A 41 -13.47 5.59 12.29
N PHE A 42 -12.89 5.91 13.45
CA PHE A 42 -11.57 5.45 13.87
C PHE A 42 -11.39 3.92 13.72
N TRP A 43 -12.31 3.14 14.29
CA TRP A 43 -12.22 1.68 14.30
C TRP A 43 -12.33 1.07 12.90
N MET A 44 -13.24 1.57 12.07
CA MET A 44 -13.42 1.10 10.70
C MET A 44 -12.19 1.40 9.84
N ILE A 45 -11.59 2.58 9.99
CA ILE A 45 -10.38 2.95 9.24
C ILE A 45 -9.18 2.14 9.72
N ALA A 46 -9.04 1.90 11.03
CA ALA A 46 -7.99 1.05 11.56
C ALA A 46 -8.13 -0.41 11.08
N ALA A 47 -9.36 -0.94 11.07
CA ALA A 47 -9.64 -2.29 10.56
C ALA A 47 -9.36 -2.44 9.08
N THR A 48 -9.83 -1.51 8.26
CA THR A 48 -9.54 -1.53 6.82
C THR A 48 -8.04 -1.38 6.54
N SER A 49 -7.33 -0.53 7.29
CA SER A 49 -5.86 -0.42 7.18
C SER A 49 -5.16 -1.73 7.55
N GLY A 50 -5.56 -2.40 8.65
CA GLY A 50 -4.97 -3.66 9.10
C GLY A 50 -5.21 -4.81 8.11
N LEU A 51 -6.43 -4.90 7.56
CA LEU A 51 -6.76 -5.87 6.51
C LEU A 51 -5.94 -5.62 5.24
N LEU A 52 -5.78 -4.37 4.81
CA LEU A 52 -4.92 -4.04 3.66
C LEU A 52 -3.44 -4.35 3.92
N LEU A 53 -2.96 -4.17 5.15
CA LEU A 53 -1.59 -4.53 5.53
C LEU A 53 -1.35 -6.04 5.42
N SER A 54 -2.39 -6.85 5.67
CA SER A 54 -2.31 -8.32 5.54
C SER A 54 -2.15 -8.80 4.11
N THR A 55 -2.62 -8.02 3.12
CA THR A 55 -2.46 -8.37 1.70
C THR A 55 -1.11 -7.94 1.15
N ARG A 56 -0.71 -6.67 1.33
CA ARG A 56 0.61 -6.14 1.00
C ARG A 56 0.95 -4.91 1.86
N PHE A 57 2.18 -4.83 2.38
CA PHE A 57 2.65 -3.65 3.13
C PHE A 57 2.52 -2.33 2.35
N THR A 58 2.76 -2.36 1.03
CA THR A 58 2.69 -1.15 0.19
C THR A 58 1.26 -0.65 -0.05
N ALA A 59 0.24 -1.49 0.16
CA ALA A 59 -1.17 -1.12 -0.02
C ALA A 59 -1.67 -0.12 1.05
N VAL A 60 -0.95 0.01 2.17
CA VAL A 60 -1.29 0.97 3.24
C VAL A 60 -0.81 2.39 2.93
N ILE A 61 0.19 2.57 2.04
CA ILE A 61 0.75 3.87 1.68
C ILE A 61 -0.33 4.87 1.17
N PRO A 62 -1.20 4.51 0.22
CA PRO A 62 -2.22 5.43 -0.29
C PRO A 62 -3.19 5.90 0.81
N LEU A 63 -3.57 4.99 1.71
CA LEU A 63 -4.50 5.26 2.80
C LEU A 63 -3.84 6.12 3.90
N SER A 64 -2.57 5.86 4.21
CA SER A 64 -1.82 6.65 5.17
C SER A 64 -1.60 8.08 4.66
N MET A 65 -1.31 8.28 3.37
CA MET A 65 -1.23 9.63 2.77
C MET A 65 -2.57 10.38 2.84
N TYR A 66 -3.69 9.69 2.62
CA TYR A 66 -5.03 10.29 2.70
C TYR A 66 -5.37 10.77 4.12
N TYR A 67 -5.10 9.96 5.14
CA TYR A 67 -5.44 10.29 6.53
C TYR A 67 -4.33 10.99 7.32
N PHE A 68 -3.13 11.18 6.76
CA PHE A 68 -1.96 11.71 7.45
C PHE A 68 -2.25 13.00 8.23
N TYR A 69 -2.90 13.96 7.58
CA TYR A 69 -3.22 15.25 8.20
C TYR A 69 -4.23 15.12 9.35
N GLU A 70 -5.25 14.26 9.20
CA GLU A 70 -6.23 14.04 10.27
C GLU A 70 -5.61 13.30 11.45
N TRP A 71 -4.76 12.32 11.16
CA TRP A 71 -4.01 11.58 12.16
C TRP A 71 -3.07 12.49 12.96
N TYR A 72 -2.40 13.44 12.29
CA TYR A 72 -1.53 14.40 12.96
C TYR A 72 -2.28 15.29 13.97
N LYS A 73 -3.54 15.63 13.69
CA LYS A 73 -4.42 16.44 14.56
C LYS A 73 -5.08 15.67 15.71
N LEU A 74 -4.99 14.35 15.73
CA LEU A 74 -5.57 13.55 16.81
C LEU A 74 -4.85 13.78 18.15
N PRO A 75 -5.55 13.59 19.29
CA PRO A 75 -4.90 13.59 20.60
C PRO A 75 -3.87 12.47 20.69
N LEU A 76 -2.81 12.68 21.48
CA LEU A 76 -1.65 11.78 21.58
C LEU A 76 -2.06 10.30 21.79
N MET A 77 -3.04 10.06 22.67
CA MET A 77 -3.53 8.69 22.94
C MET A 77 -4.11 8.02 21.69
N ARG A 78 -4.93 8.72 20.89
CA ARG A 78 -5.49 8.15 19.65
C ARG A 78 -4.45 8.02 18.56
N LYS A 79 -3.46 8.94 18.54
CA LYS A 79 -2.32 8.91 17.60
C LYS A 79 -1.49 7.63 17.78
N LEU A 80 -1.22 7.23 19.03
CA LEU A 80 -0.51 5.99 19.37
C LEU A 80 -1.40 4.75 19.25
N LEU A 81 -2.68 4.86 19.64
CA LEU A 81 -3.61 3.74 19.56
C LEU A 81 -3.87 3.28 18.12
N PHE A 82 -3.92 4.21 17.16
CA PHE A 82 -4.21 3.89 15.76
C PHE A 82 -3.28 2.82 15.17
N PRO A 83 -1.94 3.01 15.12
CA PRO A 83 -1.04 1.98 14.61
C PRO A 83 -1.08 0.68 15.42
N ILE A 84 -1.29 0.75 16.75
CA ILE A 84 -1.42 -0.45 17.59
C ILE A 84 -2.62 -1.29 17.15
N VAL A 85 -3.77 -0.68 16.89
CA VAL A 85 -4.98 -1.38 16.43
C VAL A 85 -4.77 -1.95 15.02
N VAL A 86 -4.13 -1.20 14.12
CA VAL A 86 -3.79 -1.68 12.76
C VAL A 86 -2.91 -2.92 12.82
N ILE A 87 -1.84 -2.89 13.62
CA ILE A 87 -0.92 -4.02 13.82
C ILE A 87 -1.66 -5.17 14.51
N GLY A 88 -2.49 -4.89 15.51
CA GLY A 88 -3.29 -5.92 16.18
C GLY A 88 -4.22 -6.66 15.21
N ILE A 89 -4.91 -5.93 14.33
CA ILE A 89 -5.80 -6.53 13.32
C ILE A 89 -5.00 -7.33 12.29
N PHE A 90 -3.85 -6.81 11.86
CA PHE A 90 -2.93 -7.57 11.02
C PHE A 90 -2.49 -8.88 11.69
N LEU A 91 -2.03 -8.85 12.95
CA LEU A 91 -1.64 -10.07 13.66
C LEU A 91 -2.81 -11.04 13.85
N LEU A 92 -4.02 -10.52 14.08
CA LEU A 92 -5.24 -11.34 14.17
C LEU A 92 -5.54 -12.08 12.86
N THR A 93 -5.27 -11.49 11.68
CA THR A 93 -5.45 -12.22 10.42
C THR A 93 -4.47 -13.37 10.26
N PHE A 94 -3.30 -13.31 10.93
CA PHE A 94 -2.32 -14.40 10.94
C PHE A 94 -2.50 -15.40 12.09
N LEU A 95 -3.34 -15.08 13.08
CA LEU A 95 -3.54 -15.92 14.27
C LEU A 95 -3.95 -17.37 13.95
N PRO A 96 -4.85 -17.66 12.99
CA PRO A 96 -5.18 -19.04 12.63
C PRO A 96 -3.97 -19.83 12.12
N PHE A 97 -3.05 -19.17 11.41
CA PHE A 97 -1.84 -19.79 10.88
C PHE A 97 -0.83 -20.07 11.99
N VAL A 98 -0.69 -19.13 12.95
CA VAL A 98 0.16 -19.32 14.13
C VAL A 98 -0.35 -20.48 14.98
N LEU A 99 -1.66 -20.64 15.15
CA LEU A 99 -2.22 -21.74 15.93
C LEU A 99 -2.12 -23.10 15.23
N TRP A 100 -2.01 -23.10 13.89
CA TRP A 100 -1.92 -24.32 13.09
C TRP A 100 -0.48 -24.83 12.97
N ASP A 101 0.46 -23.96 12.57
CA ASP A 101 1.87 -24.32 12.45
C ASP A 101 2.78 -23.07 12.50
N ILE A 102 3.47 -22.89 13.63
CA ILE A 102 4.37 -21.75 13.86
C ILE A 102 5.67 -21.89 13.08
N ASP A 103 6.14 -23.13 12.91
CA ASP A 103 7.47 -23.38 12.38
C ASP A 103 7.54 -23.09 10.88
N ASP A 104 6.50 -23.48 10.14
CA ASP A 104 6.34 -23.15 8.73
C ASP A 104 6.04 -21.66 8.48
N LEU A 105 5.39 -20.98 9.43
CA LEU A 105 5.06 -19.56 9.27
C LEU A 105 6.28 -18.64 9.49
N PHE A 106 7.20 -18.94 10.41
CA PHE A 106 8.32 -18.05 10.72
C PHE A 106 9.69 -18.55 10.26
N PHE A 107 9.94 -19.86 10.27
CA PHE A 107 11.27 -20.42 10.01
C PHE A 107 11.43 -20.98 8.59
N PHE A 108 10.36 -21.02 7.80
CA PHE A 108 10.44 -21.46 6.40
C PHE A 108 11.11 -20.42 5.50
N LYS A 109 12.04 -20.86 4.65
CA LYS A 109 12.85 -20.01 3.75
C LYS A 109 12.02 -19.17 2.76
N TYR A 110 10.76 -19.55 2.53
CA TYR A 110 9.79 -18.87 1.65
C TYR A 110 8.54 -18.38 2.40
N ASN A 111 8.71 -17.94 3.64
CA ASN A 111 7.65 -17.29 4.41
C ASN A 111 6.98 -16.15 3.61
N PRO A 112 5.64 -16.01 3.63
CA PRO A 112 4.93 -14.89 3.01
C PRO A 112 5.49 -13.51 3.38
N PHE A 113 6.03 -13.32 4.59
CA PHE A 113 6.68 -12.06 4.99
C PHE A 113 7.98 -11.81 4.23
N MET A 114 8.77 -12.86 3.99
CA MET A 114 10.01 -12.78 3.21
C MET A 114 9.72 -12.48 1.74
N LEU A 115 8.66 -13.05 1.17
CA LEU A 115 8.26 -12.78 -0.21
C LEU A 115 7.75 -11.33 -0.39
N GLN A 116 7.09 -10.78 0.62
CA GLN A 116 6.64 -9.38 0.61
C GLN A 116 7.78 -8.37 0.83
N SER A 117 8.76 -8.70 1.66
CA SER A 117 9.92 -7.84 1.96
C SER A 117 11.08 -7.97 0.96
N ARG A 118 11.15 -9.07 0.19
CA ARG A 118 12.24 -9.33 -0.77
C ARG A 118 12.43 -8.21 -1.80
N GLN A 119 11.37 -7.49 -2.14
CA GLN A 119 11.44 -6.44 -3.16
C GLN A 119 11.78 -5.05 -2.62
N ILE A 120 11.55 -4.80 -1.33
CA ILE A 120 11.84 -3.51 -0.72
C ILE A 120 12.80 -3.76 0.43
N GLN A 121 14.05 -3.35 0.25
CA GLN A 121 15.03 -3.47 1.32
C GLN A 121 14.63 -2.53 2.46
N SER A 122 14.71 -3.05 3.68
CA SER A 122 14.28 -2.34 4.89
C SER A 122 15.00 -1.01 5.10
N ALA A 123 16.23 -0.88 4.60
CA ALA A 123 17.02 0.34 4.67
C ALA A 123 16.46 1.48 3.79
N ASP A 124 15.83 1.15 2.66
CA ASP A 124 15.35 2.15 1.69
C ASP A 124 14.15 2.94 2.24
N PHE A 125 13.42 2.41 3.23
CA PHE A 125 12.29 3.10 3.86
C PHE A 125 12.69 4.44 4.50
N ILE A 126 13.89 4.54 5.08
CA ILE A 126 14.35 5.76 5.76
C ILE A 126 14.47 6.91 4.76
N LEU A 127 14.94 6.62 3.53
CA LEU A 127 15.08 7.60 2.45
C LEU A 127 13.73 8.18 2.02
N PHE A 128 12.66 7.38 2.09
CA PHE A 128 11.34 7.80 1.63
C PHE A 128 10.52 8.56 2.67
N ILE A 129 10.88 8.54 3.95
CA ILE A 129 10.14 9.25 5.02
C ILE A 129 9.98 10.75 4.71
N PRO A 130 11.03 11.51 4.36
CA PRO A 130 10.89 12.93 4.07
C PRO A 130 9.99 13.21 2.85
N LEU A 131 10.16 12.41 1.79
CA LEU A 131 9.36 12.52 0.57
C LEU A 131 7.88 12.22 0.87
N PHE A 132 7.61 11.19 1.65
CA PHE A 132 6.26 10.83 2.09
C PHE A 132 5.60 11.97 2.85
N ILE A 133 6.28 12.53 3.86
CA ILE A 133 5.74 13.62 4.68
C ILE A 133 5.45 14.86 3.82
N TYR A 134 6.37 15.23 2.93
CA TYR A 134 6.21 16.35 2.01
C TYR A 134 4.97 16.18 1.13
N LEU A 135 4.84 15.02 0.46
CA LEU A 135 3.73 14.73 -0.44
C LEU A 135 2.39 14.57 0.30
N ALA A 136 2.41 14.01 1.51
CA ALA A 136 1.22 13.84 2.35
C ALA A 136 0.69 15.17 2.91
N TYR A 137 1.55 16.18 3.09
CA TYR A 137 1.10 17.52 3.53
C TYR A 137 0.65 18.41 2.37
N SER A 138 1.26 18.26 1.19
CA SER A 138 1.08 19.13 0.02
C SER A 138 -0.35 19.21 -0.53
N TRP A 139 -1.22 18.23 -0.26
CA TRP A 139 -2.52 18.12 -0.93
C TRP A 139 -3.67 18.94 -0.30
N ARG A 140 -3.56 19.40 0.96
CA ARG A 140 -4.66 20.12 1.69
C ARG A 140 -4.59 21.65 1.60
N HIS A 141 -4.09 22.21 0.49
CA HIS A 141 -4.12 23.66 0.29
C HIS A 141 -5.54 24.16 -0.07
N HIS A 142 -5.75 25.47 0.06
CA HIS A 142 -7.01 26.25 0.01
C HIS A 142 -7.79 26.17 -1.33
N GLU A 143 -7.73 25.04 -2.00
CA GLU A 143 -8.35 24.76 -3.28
C GLU A 143 -9.69 24.03 -3.09
N SER A 144 -10.47 23.93 -4.16
CA SER A 144 -11.71 23.16 -4.17
C SER A 144 -11.45 21.70 -3.76
N ILE A 145 -12.39 21.09 -3.02
CA ILE A 145 -12.29 19.71 -2.51
C ILE A 145 -11.89 18.70 -3.60
N LYS A 146 -12.41 18.88 -4.82
CA LYS A 146 -12.08 18.10 -6.02
C LYS A 146 -10.58 18.17 -6.35
N ILE A 147 -10.01 19.37 -6.38
CA ILE A 147 -8.60 19.60 -6.76
C ILE A 147 -7.67 18.97 -5.71
N CYS A 148 -7.99 19.13 -4.42
CA CYS A 148 -7.26 18.49 -3.32
C CYS A 148 -7.19 16.97 -3.47
N TYR A 149 -8.30 16.33 -3.85
CA TYR A 149 -8.36 14.89 -4.10
C TYR A 149 -7.50 14.46 -5.30
N LEU A 150 -7.46 15.24 -6.39
CA LEU A 150 -6.61 14.96 -7.54
C LEU A 150 -5.14 15.09 -7.23
N LYS A 151 -4.79 16.14 -6.48
CA LYS A 151 -3.43 16.36 -6.02
C LYS A 151 -2.97 15.20 -5.14
N LEU A 152 -3.84 14.68 -4.27
CA LEU A 152 -3.56 13.46 -3.51
C LEU A 152 -3.29 12.25 -4.42
N MET A 153 -4.15 11.96 -5.40
CA MET A 153 -3.97 10.82 -6.31
C MET A 153 -2.65 10.92 -7.08
N LYS A 154 -2.34 12.12 -7.58
CA LYS A 154 -1.07 12.43 -8.25
C LYS A 154 0.13 12.26 -7.31
N ASN A 155 0.03 12.73 -6.07
CA ASN A 155 1.09 12.57 -5.06
C ASN A 155 1.32 11.11 -4.70
N ILE A 156 0.26 10.30 -4.54
CA ILE A 156 0.36 8.85 -4.31
C ILE A 156 1.08 8.19 -5.49
N SER A 157 0.66 8.50 -6.72
CA SER A 157 1.29 7.96 -7.93
C SER A 157 2.78 8.29 -7.99
N TYR A 158 3.16 9.55 -7.75
CA TYR A 158 4.57 9.94 -7.78
C TYR A 158 5.38 9.27 -6.69
N PHE A 159 4.83 9.19 -5.47
CA PHE A 159 5.51 8.51 -4.37
C PHE A 159 5.79 7.05 -4.72
N LEU A 160 4.79 6.33 -5.24
CA LEU A 160 4.94 4.92 -5.63
C LEU A 160 5.97 4.76 -6.76
N ILE A 161 5.92 5.59 -7.81
CA ILE A 161 6.89 5.53 -8.93
C ILE A 161 8.32 5.74 -8.41
N VAL A 162 8.54 6.76 -7.58
CA VAL A 162 9.87 7.04 -7.02
C VAL A 162 10.34 5.90 -6.13
N LEU A 163 9.45 5.36 -5.29
CA LEU A 163 9.75 4.23 -4.42
C LEU A 163 10.19 3.00 -5.22
N ILE A 164 9.46 2.64 -6.27
CA ILE A 164 9.76 1.48 -7.11
C ILE A 164 11.03 1.73 -7.92
N MET A 165 11.20 2.91 -8.49
CA MET A 165 12.38 3.24 -9.30
C MET A 165 13.68 3.17 -8.48
N VAL A 166 13.69 3.74 -7.27
CA VAL A 166 14.86 3.73 -6.40
C VAL A 166 15.15 2.32 -5.88
N THR A 167 14.13 1.57 -5.45
CA THR A 167 14.32 0.18 -5.00
C THR A 167 14.77 -0.73 -6.15
N PHE A 168 14.27 -0.53 -7.36
CA PHE A 168 14.75 -1.21 -8.56
C PHE A 168 16.24 -0.94 -8.82
N MET A 169 16.64 0.34 -8.85
CA MET A 169 18.05 0.72 -9.04
C MET A 169 18.96 0.14 -7.97
N HIS A 170 18.55 0.22 -6.70
CA HIS A 170 19.33 -0.31 -5.58
C HIS A 170 19.53 -1.84 -5.69
N ASN A 171 18.47 -2.58 -6.04
CA ASN A 171 18.57 -4.02 -6.26
C ASN A 171 19.44 -4.40 -7.47
N MET A 172 19.45 -3.60 -8.54
CA MET A 172 20.36 -3.82 -9.68
C MET A 172 21.82 -3.65 -9.27
N VAL A 173 22.12 -2.61 -8.49
CA VAL A 173 23.48 -2.36 -7.99
C VAL A 173 23.95 -3.49 -7.08
N LEU A 174 23.11 -3.93 -6.14
CA LEU A 174 23.46 -4.99 -5.19
C LEU A 174 23.59 -6.37 -5.84
N SER A 175 22.76 -6.68 -6.84
CA SER A 175 22.82 -7.95 -7.55
C SER A 175 23.87 -7.98 -8.66
N GLY A 176 24.46 -6.83 -9.01
CA GLY A 176 25.36 -6.68 -10.16
C GLY A 176 24.69 -6.99 -11.50
N ASN A 177 23.37 -7.12 -11.53
CA ASN A 177 22.60 -7.49 -12.70
C ASN A 177 21.80 -6.28 -13.20
N TYR A 178 22.21 -5.75 -14.36
CA TYR A 178 21.62 -4.58 -14.97
C TYR A 178 20.58 -4.91 -16.07
N LEU A 179 20.20 -6.19 -16.21
CA LEU A 179 19.19 -6.59 -17.18
C LEU A 179 17.79 -6.19 -16.69
N ILE A 180 17.09 -5.41 -17.51
CA ILE A 180 15.75 -4.89 -17.21
C ILE A 180 14.71 -6.02 -17.06
N PHE A 181 14.85 -7.09 -17.83
CA PHE A 181 13.98 -8.26 -17.79
C PHE A 181 14.67 -9.44 -17.09
N SER A 182 15.17 -9.21 -15.88
CA SER A 182 15.78 -10.26 -15.07
C SER A 182 14.91 -10.64 -13.88
N SER A 183 15.14 -11.83 -13.34
CA SER A 183 14.43 -12.34 -12.16
C SER A 183 14.83 -11.65 -10.85
N THR A 184 15.74 -10.67 -10.88
CA THR A 184 16.21 -9.96 -9.67
C THR A 184 15.18 -8.96 -9.17
N TYR A 185 14.48 -8.27 -10.06
CA TYR A 185 13.39 -7.36 -9.70
C TYR A 185 12.32 -7.32 -10.78
N ASP A 186 11.06 -7.44 -10.37
CA ASP A 186 9.93 -7.50 -11.29
C ASP A 186 9.42 -6.09 -11.64
N ILE A 187 9.56 -5.70 -12.91
CA ILE A 187 9.14 -4.38 -13.41
C ILE A 187 7.62 -4.16 -13.30
N THR A 188 6.82 -5.23 -13.15
CA THR A 188 5.37 -5.12 -12.97
C THR A 188 4.99 -4.33 -11.71
N TYR A 189 5.94 -4.10 -10.80
CA TYR A 189 5.73 -3.28 -9.61
C TYR A 189 5.36 -1.83 -9.96
N PHE A 190 5.82 -1.29 -11.10
CA PHE A 190 5.36 0.02 -11.59
C PHE A 190 3.84 0.11 -11.77
N ASN A 191 3.17 -1.02 -11.98
CA ASN A 191 1.72 -1.05 -12.13
C ASN A 191 0.97 -0.68 -10.83
N MET A 192 1.63 -0.67 -9.67
CA MET A 192 1.05 -0.16 -8.41
C MET A 192 0.60 1.30 -8.52
N ALA A 193 1.33 2.11 -9.29
CA ALA A 193 1.06 3.53 -9.41
C ALA A 193 -0.07 3.84 -10.41
N LEU A 194 -0.35 2.94 -11.35
CA LEU A 194 -1.26 3.18 -12.47
C LEU A 194 -2.69 3.56 -12.05
N PRO A 195 -3.35 2.90 -11.08
CA PRO A 195 -4.69 3.30 -10.65
C PRO A 195 -4.76 4.77 -10.24
N TYR A 196 -3.77 5.24 -9.48
CA TYR A 196 -3.72 6.61 -8.98
C TYR A 196 -3.33 7.61 -10.05
N LEU A 197 -2.43 7.22 -10.97
CA LEU A 197 -2.04 8.05 -12.11
C LEU A 197 -3.25 8.34 -13.01
N VAL A 198 -4.00 7.28 -13.37
CA VAL A 198 -5.21 7.40 -14.20
C VAL A 198 -6.26 8.26 -13.48
N MET A 199 -6.49 8.05 -12.19
CA MET A 199 -7.42 8.88 -11.42
C MET A 199 -6.98 10.34 -11.32
N GLY A 200 -5.67 10.60 -11.14
CA GLY A 200 -5.12 11.95 -11.08
C GLY A 200 -5.27 12.73 -12.39
N ILE A 201 -5.19 12.05 -13.54
CA ILE A 201 -5.28 12.69 -14.87
C ILE A 201 -6.74 12.76 -15.38
N SER A 202 -7.53 11.70 -15.16
CA SER A 202 -8.89 11.55 -15.73
C SER A 202 -9.86 12.68 -15.38
N ILE A 203 -9.63 13.37 -14.28
CA ILE A 203 -10.51 14.45 -13.79
C ILE A 203 -9.92 15.84 -14.10
N SER A 204 -8.68 15.91 -14.60
CA SER A 204 -8.06 17.16 -15.10
C SER A 204 -8.59 17.56 -16.48
N SER A 205 -9.30 16.68 -17.21
CA SER A 205 -9.79 16.93 -18.57
C SER A 205 -11.22 17.47 -18.65
N ARG A 206 -11.77 18.00 -17.55
CA ARG A 206 -13.09 18.68 -17.48
C ARG A 206 -13.11 19.75 -16.41
#